data_AF-A0A2W5Z1L4-F1
#
_entry.id   AF-A0A2W5Z1L4-F1
#
_cell.length_a   1.000
_cell.length_b   1.000
_cell.length_c   1.000
_cell.angle_alpha   90.00
_cell.angle_beta   90.00
_cell.angle_gamma   90.00
#
_symmetry.space_group_name_H-M   'P 1'
#
loop_
_entity.id
_entity.type
_entity.pdbx_description
1 polymer ?
#
loop_
_entity_poly.entity_id
_entity_poly.type
_entity_poly.pdbx_seq_one_letter_code
_entity_poly.pdbx_strand_id
1 'polypeptide(L)'
;RVQRVPATEAQGRIHTSTATVAVLPEAAEIDFELKPEEIRIEVCRAGGPGGQGVNTTDSAVQVLHIPTGTIVRCQDGRSQQKNKEKALNILRSRLLEVKQREEAEKYAAHRKSQIGSGGREEKIRTYNFPQNRVTDHRIGLTLYNLDRVMEGDLNELISAMQVADLAERLKESASTA
;
A
#
# COMPACT_ATOMS: atom_id res chain seq x y z
N ARG A 1 -21.11 -10.86 -0.28
CA ARG A 1 -22.56 -10.50 -0.43
C ARG A 1 -23.34 -11.10 0.73
N VAL A 2 -24.26 -10.35 1.34
CA VAL A 2 -25.12 -10.83 2.43
C VAL A 2 -26.59 -10.61 2.09
N GLN A 3 -27.44 -11.58 2.40
CA GLN A 3 -28.89 -11.52 2.27
C GLN A 3 -29.51 -11.77 3.64
N ARG A 4 -30.13 -10.74 4.21
CA ARG A 4 -30.75 -10.80 5.54
C ARG A 4 -31.85 -9.75 5.68
N VAL A 5 -32.67 -9.88 6.72
CA VAL A 5 -33.50 -8.77 7.21
C VAL A 5 -32.59 -7.85 8.04
N PRO A 6 -32.37 -6.58 7.65
CA PRO A 6 -31.55 -5.66 8.43
C PRO A 6 -32.21 -5.33 9.77
N ALA A 7 -31.39 -5.04 10.79
CA ALA A 7 -31.91 -4.59 12.09
C ALA A 7 -32.66 -3.25 12.01
N THR A 8 -32.39 -2.45 10.99
CA THR A 8 -33.03 -1.15 10.74
C THR A 8 -34.36 -1.26 9.96
N GLU A 9 -34.79 -2.47 9.60
CA GLU A 9 -35.95 -2.71 8.74
C GLU A 9 -37.17 -3.14 9.54
N ALA A 10 -38.29 -2.42 9.39
CA ALA A 10 -39.51 -2.66 10.18
C ALA A 10 -40.46 -3.69 9.55
N GLN A 11 -40.42 -3.88 8.23
CA GLN A 11 -41.38 -4.73 7.50
C GLN A 11 -40.87 -6.17 7.23
N GLY A 12 -39.72 -6.55 7.77
CA GLY A 12 -39.19 -7.91 7.59
C GLY A 12 -38.72 -8.22 6.17
N ARG A 13 -38.48 -7.21 5.32
CA ARG A 13 -38.01 -7.41 3.94
C ARG A 13 -36.54 -7.84 3.93
N ILE A 14 -36.22 -8.78 3.05
CA ILE A 14 -34.84 -9.26 2.88
C ILE A 14 -34.09 -8.26 1.99
N HIS A 15 -33.01 -7.69 2.52
CA HIS A 15 -32.12 -6.81 1.77
C HIS A 15 -30.84 -7.56 1.37
N THR A 16 -30.29 -7.17 0.22
CA THR A 16 -28.99 -7.64 -0.24
C THR A 16 -27.95 -6.54 -0.07
N SER A 17 -26.95 -6.78 0.78
CA SER A 17 -25.81 -5.88 0.98
C SER A 17 -24.52 -6.51 0.45
N THR A 18 -23.54 -5.67 0.13
CA THR A 18 -22.18 -6.08 -0.26
C THR A 18 -21.19 -5.67 0.83
N ALA A 19 -20.09 -6.41 0.90
CA ALA A 19 -18.97 -6.13 1.77
C ALA A 19 -17.71 -6.59 1.04
N THR A 20 -16.64 -5.82 1.14
CA THR A 20 -15.35 -6.08 0.49
C THR A 20 -14.30 -6.33 1.56
N VAL A 21 -13.42 -7.29 1.31
CA VAL A 21 -12.35 -7.68 2.23
C VAL A 21 -11.07 -7.75 1.40
N ALA A 22 -10.08 -6.95 1.76
CA ALA A 22 -8.74 -7.04 1.21
C ALA A 22 -7.81 -7.62 2.27
N VAL A 23 -6.93 -8.52 1.86
CA VAL A 23 -5.92 -9.13 2.74
C VAL A 23 -4.55 -8.75 2.18
N LEU A 24 -3.79 -8.00 2.97
CA LEU A 24 -2.48 -7.48 2.60
C LEU A 24 -1.51 -7.83 3.73
N PRO A 25 -0.27 -8.24 3.40
CA PRO A 25 0.74 -8.46 4.43
C PRO A 25 1.05 -7.13 5.14
N GLU A 26 1.48 -7.24 6.40
CA GLU A 26 1.94 -6.09 7.17
C GLU A 26 3.17 -5.48 6.49
N ALA A 27 3.15 -4.15 6.28
CA ALA A 27 4.27 -3.43 5.70
C ALA A 27 5.33 -3.18 6.78
N ALA A 28 6.60 -3.45 6.46
CA ALA A 28 7.71 -3.08 7.33
C ALA A 28 7.99 -1.58 7.19
N GLU A 29 8.52 -0.94 8.24
CA GLU A 29 8.95 0.45 8.13
C GLU A 29 10.09 0.57 7.09
N ILE A 30 9.92 1.50 6.15
CA ILE A 30 10.94 1.81 5.15
C ILE A 30 12.07 2.57 5.84
N ASP A 31 13.11 1.86 6.28
CA ASP A 31 14.34 2.51 6.71
C ASP A 31 15.11 3.00 5.47
N PHE A 32 15.22 4.33 5.34
CA PHE A 32 15.93 4.96 4.23
C PHE A 32 17.29 5.46 4.69
N GLU A 33 18.31 4.67 4.40
CA GLU A 33 19.70 5.08 4.56
C GLU A 33 20.22 5.76 3.29
N LEU A 34 20.71 6.99 3.45
CA LEU A 34 21.29 7.76 2.36
C LEU A 34 22.78 7.43 2.26
N LYS A 35 23.18 6.71 1.21
CA LYS A 35 24.58 6.32 1.01
C LYS A 35 25.43 7.50 0.54
N PRO A 36 26.59 7.77 1.16
CA PRO A 36 27.47 8.86 0.75
C PRO A 36 27.93 8.79 -0.71
N GLU A 37 28.06 7.58 -1.25
CA GLU A 37 28.51 7.32 -2.64
C GLU A 37 27.50 7.78 -3.70
N GLU A 38 26.22 7.89 -3.33
CA GLU A 38 25.12 8.26 -4.24
C GLU A 38 24.88 9.77 -4.25
N ILE A 39 25.69 10.54 -3.52
CA ILE A 39 25.53 11.97 -3.30
C ILE A 39 26.70 12.74 -3.92
N ARG A 40 26.38 13.70 -4.77
CA ARG A 40 27.34 14.70 -5.25
C ARG A 40 27.09 16.02 -4.53
N ILE A 41 28.13 16.53 -3.87
CA ILE A 41 28.07 17.80 -3.13
C ILE A 41 28.88 18.83 -3.91
N GLU A 42 28.22 19.91 -4.29
CA GLU A 42 28.82 21.06 -4.95
C GLU A 42 28.72 22.29 -4.05
N VAL A 43 29.78 23.08 -4.01
CA VAL A 43 29.88 24.28 -3.18
C VAL A 43 29.89 25.47 -4.11
N CYS A 44 29.00 26.42 -3.85
CA CYS A 44 28.80 27.59 -4.69
C CYS A 44 28.83 28.85 -3.83
N ARG A 45 29.05 30.00 -4.48
CA ARG A 45 28.86 31.30 -3.82
C ARG A 45 27.39 31.51 -3.47
N ALA A 46 27.14 32.02 -2.27
CA ALA A 46 25.80 32.37 -1.85
C ALA A 46 25.31 33.60 -2.64
N GLY A 47 24.05 33.58 -3.06
CA GLY A 47 23.43 34.71 -3.75
C GLY A 47 22.55 35.50 -2.78
N GLY A 48 22.72 36.82 -2.70
CA GLY A 48 21.84 37.67 -1.90
C GLY A 48 22.51 38.97 -1.40
N PRO A 49 21.76 39.79 -0.63
CA PRO A 49 22.28 41.02 -0.03
C PRO A 49 23.28 40.66 1.08
N GLY A 50 24.56 40.66 0.73
CA GLY A 50 25.64 40.65 1.70
C GLY A 50 26.85 41.31 1.07
N GLY A 51 27.57 42.08 1.89
CA GLY A 51 28.75 42.83 1.44
C GLY A 51 29.90 41.91 1.01
N GLN A 52 31.14 42.36 1.24
CA GLN A 52 32.34 41.62 0.79
C GLN A 52 32.33 40.13 1.17
N GLY A 53 31.83 39.77 2.36
CA GLY A 53 31.79 38.39 2.85
C GLY A 53 30.96 37.42 2.02
N VAL A 54 29.90 37.87 1.32
CA VAL A 54 29.08 37.00 0.44
C VAL A 54 29.74 36.81 -0.92
N ASN A 55 30.54 37.79 -1.38
CA ASN A 55 31.25 37.71 -2.65
C ASN A 55 32.53 36.87 -2.58
N THR A 56 33.15 36.75 -1.40
CA THR A 56 34.41 36.01 -1.20
C THR A 56 34.26 34.66 -0.52
N THR A 57 33.18 34.40 0.22
CA THR A 57 33.01 33.14 0.98
C THR A 57 32.07 32.18 0.26
N ASP A 58 32.58 30.98 -0.08
CA ASP A 58 31.80 29.91 -0.69
C ASP A 58 30.99 29.15 0.38
N SER A 59 29.85 29.72 0.78
CA SER A 59 29.02 29.19 1.88
C SER A 59 27.77 28.42 1.42
N ALA A 60 27.33 28.55 0.18
CA ALA A 60 26.14 27.84 -0.32
C ALA A 60 26.50 26.40 -0.72
N VAL A 61 25.65 25.45 -0.35
CA VAL A 61 25.85 24.03 -0.64
C VAL A 61 24.71 23.52 -1.49
N GLN A 62 25.05 22.83 -2.57
CA GLN A 62 24.13 22.10 -3.42
C GLN A 62 24.43 20.61 -3.32
N VAL A 63 23.39 19.83 -3.08
CA VAL A 63 23.47 18.38 -2.94
C VAL A 63 22.60 17.76 -4.02
N LEU A 64 23.19 16.88 -4.82
CA LEU A 64 22.53 16.11 -5.87
C LEU A 64 22.54 14.63 -5.46
N HIS A 65 21.38 14.00 -5.44
CA HIS A 65 21.28 12.55 -5.41
C HIS A 65 21.36 12.01 -6.82
N ILE A 66 22.44 11.27 -7.13
CA ILE A 66 22.75 10.81 -8.50
C ILE A 66 21.67 9.85 -9.02
N PRO A 67 21.18 8.85 -8.27
CA PRO A 67 20.20 7.88 -8.77
C PRO A 67 18.84 8.49 -9.11
N THR A 68 18.34 9.44 -8.30
CA THR A 68 17.01 10.04 -8.50
C THR A 68 17.04 11.40 -9.20
N GLY A 69 18.23 11.97 -9.42
CA GLY A 69 18.40 13.32 -9.96
C GLY A 69 17.88 14.43 -9.05
N THR A 70 17.56 14.14 -7.78
CA THR A 70 16.97 15.14 -6.86
C THR A 70 18.04 16.11 -6.40
N ILE A 71 17.82 17.40 -6.64
CA ILE A 71 18.72 18.49 -6.25
C ILE A 71 18.12 19.26 -5.08
N VAL A 72 18.95 19.50 -4.05
CA VAL A 72 18.63 20.36 -2.91
C VAL A 72 19.73 21.38 -2.75
N ARG A 73 19.37 22.66 -2.62
CA ARG A 73 20.32 23.76 -2.37
C ARG A 73 19.96 24.43 -1.05
N CYS A 74 20.97 24.70 -0.21
CA CYS A 74 20.81 25.43 1.04
C CYS A 74 21.85 26.56 1.13
N GLN A 75 21.39 27.76 1.52
CA GLN A 75 22.24 28.95 1.68
C GLN A 75 21.84 29.80 2.90
N ASP A 76 21.08 29.24 3.85
CA ASP A 76 20.50 30.00 4.96
C ASP A 76 21.53 30.45 5.99
N GLY A 77 22.61 29.68 6.17
CA GLY A 77 23.67 29.95 7.14
C GLY A 77 24.92 30.55 6.51
N ARG A 78 25.72 31.26 7.33
CA ARG A 78 27.07 31.73 6.94
C ARG A 78 28.12 30.61 6.88
N SER A 79 27.84 29.45 7.50
CA SER A 79 28.75 28.30 7.58
C SER A 79 28.36 27.22 6.58
N GLN A 80 29.33 26.81 5.77
CA GLN A 80 29.20 25.73 4.79
C GLN A 80 28.76 24.40 5.44
N GLN A 81 29.35 24.03 6.58
CA GLN A 81 29.03 22.76 7.27
C GLN A 81 27.57 22.71 7.70
N LYS A 82 27.05 23.81 8.29
CA LYS A 82 25.65 23.90 8.69
C LYS A 82 24.70 23.83 7.50
N ASN A 83 25.08 24.43 6.37
CA ASN A 83 24.29 24.35 5.14
C ASN A 83 24.32 22.94 4.53
N LYS A 84 25.47 22.23 4.61
CA LYS A 84 25.60 20.84 4.17
C LYS A 84 24.70 19.90 4.98
N GLU A 85 24.74 19.98 6.31
CA GLU A 85 23.89 19.15 7.18
C GLU A 85 22.41 19.38 6.92
N LYS A 86 21.98 20.65 6.80
CA LYS A 86 20.60 20.99 6.44
C LYS A 86 20.22 20.45 5.06
N ALA A 87 21.07 20.62 4.05
CA ALA A 87 20.79 20.13 2.70
C ALA A 87 20.66 18.60 2.67
N LEU A 88 21.51 17.87 3.41
CA LEU A 88 21.42 16.41 3.55
C LEU A 88 20.13 15.98 4.26
N ASN A 89 19.72 16.68 5.33
CA ASN A 89 18.48 16.38 6.04
C ASN A 89 17.25 16.61 5.14
N ILE A 90 17.22 17.72 4.40
CA ILE A 90 16.13 18.02 3.44
C ILE A 90 16.12 16.98 2.31
N LEU A 91 17.29 16.59 1.79
CA LEU A 91 17.40 15.57 0.75
C LEU A 91 16.87 14.22 1.25
N ARG A 92 17.28 13.80 2.45
CA ARG A 92 16.78 12.57 3.09
C ARG A 92 15.27 12.59 3.24
N SER A 93 14.70 13.70 3.73
CA SER A 93 13.26 13.84 3.91
C SER A 93 12.51 13.75 2.58
N ARG A 94 13.00 14.41 1.52
CA ARG A 94 12.38 14.34 0.18
C ARG A 94 12.43 12.93 -0.42
N LEU A 95 13.56 12.25 -0.29
CA LEU A 95 13.72 10.90 -0.82
C LEU A 95 12.87 9.88 -0.05
N LEU A 96 12.77 10.04 1.27
CA LEU A 96 11.87 9.23 2.10
C LEU A 96 10.41 9.43 1.67
N GLU A 97 9.97 10.68 1.49
CA GLU A 97 8.60 10.99 1.04
C GLU A 97 8.28 10.36 -0.31
N VAL A 98 9.21 10.42 -1.28
CA VAL A 98 9.03 9.78 -2.58
C VAL A 98 8.88 8.26 -2.45
N LYS A 99 9.75 7.60 -1.67
CA LYS A 99 9.65 6.16 -1.43
C LYS A 99 8.35 5.76 -0.73
N GLN A 100 7.96 6.50 0.30
CA GLN A 100 6.70 6.29 1.00
C GLN A 100 5.50 6.44 0.07
N ARG A 101 5.52 7.44 -0.82
CA ARG A 101 4.46 7.63 -1.82
C ARG A 101 4.40 6.47 -2.81
N GLU A 102 5.54 6.05 -3.36
CA GLU A 102 5.60 4.91 -4.28
C GLU A 102 5.08 3.61 -3.64
N GLU A 103 5.44 3.37 -2.38
CA GLU A 103 4.96 2.19 -1.66
C GLU A 103 3.46 2.28 -1.35
N ALA A 104 2.98 3.46 -0.92
CA ALA A 104 1.56 3.70 -0.71
C ALA A 104 0.75 3.54 -2.00
N GLU A 105 1.29 3.97 -3.15
CA GLU A 105 0.67 3.77 -4.47
C GLU A 105 0.61 2.30 -4.85
N LYS A 106 1.70 1.53 -4.67
CA LYS A 106 1.71 0.08 -4.88
C LYS A 106 0.70 -0.63 -3.98
N TYR A 107 0.66 -0.25 -2.70
CA TYR A 107 -0.29 -0.80 -1.73
C TYR A 107 -1.73 -0.50 -2.12
N ALA A 108 -2.02 0.75 -2.49
CA ALA A 108 -3.35 1.18 -2.93
C ALA A 108 -3.78 0.47 -4.22
N ALA A 109 -2.86 0.31 -5.18
CA ALA A 109 -3.12 -0.42 -6.42
C ALA A 109 -3.42 -1.90 -6.14
N HIS A 110 -2.64 -2.57 -5.29
CA HIS A 110 -2.85 -3.96 -4.90
C HIS A 110 -4.13 -4.15 -4.10
N ARG A 111 -4.47 -3.21 -3.22
CA ARG A 111 -5.76 -3.20 -2.51
C ARG A 111 -6.93 -3.05 -3.48
N LYS A 112 -6.80 -2.14 -4.45
CA LYS A 112 -7.85 -1.87 -5.45
C LYS A 112 -8.08 -3.07 -6.37
N SER A 113 -7.02 -3.76 -6.78
CA SER A 113 -7.15 -4.97 -7.59
C SER A 113 -7.86 -6.11 -6.86
N GLN A 114 -7.61 -6.29 -5.56
CA GLN A 114 -8.31 -7.31 -4.76
C GLN A 114 -9.80 -7.01 -4.56
N ILE A 115 -10.14 -5.74 -4.32
CA ILE A 115 -11.52 -5.33 -4.01
C ILE A 115 -12.40 -5.24 -5.26
N GLY A 116 -11.81 -4.90 -6.41
CA GLY A 116 -12.56 -4.63 -7.63
C GLY A 116 -13.43 -3.39 -7.52
N SER A 117 -14.63 -3.44 -8.09
CA SER A 117 -15.62 -2.35 -8.02
C SER A 117 -16.46 -2.39 -6.74
N GLY A 118 -16.42 -3.52 -5.99
CA GLY A 118 -17.26 -3.74 -4.81
C GLY A 118 -18.76 -3.85 -5.12
N GLY A 119 -19.09 -4.01 -6.39
CA GLY A 119 -20.46 -4.12 -6.90
C GLY A 119 -21.16 -5.42 -6.49
N ARG A 120 -22.48 -5.46 -6.70
CA ARG A 120 -23.31 -6.65 -6.42
C ARG A 120 -23.06 -7.83 -7.37
N GLU A 121 -22.40 -7.56 -8.50
CA GLU A 121 -22.09 -8.50 -9.56
C GLU A 121 -20.85 -9.35 -9.24
N GLU A 122 -19.86 -8.76 -8.57
CA GLU A 122 -18.59 -9.38 -8.16
C GLU A 122 -18.75 -10.22 -6.88
N LYS A 123 -19.58 -11.27 -6.96
CA LYS A 123 -19.87 -12.13 -5.80
C LYS A 123 -18.79 -13.21 -5.62
N ILE A 124 -17.94 -13.05 -4.61
CA ILE A 124 -17.04 -14.13 -4.16
C ILE A 124 -17.82 -15.13 -3.29
N ARG A 125 -18.46 -14.63 -2.22
CA ARG A 125 -19.29 -15.42 -1.31
C ARG A 125 -20.65 -14.78 -1.09
N THR A 126 -21.68 -15.61 -0.95
CA THR A 126 -23.02 -15.19 -0.57
C THR A 126 -23.40 -15.82 0.76
N TYR A 127 -23.64 -14.98 1.76
CA TYR A 127 -24.13 -15.34 3.09
C TYR A 127 -25.64 -15.11 3.12
N ASN A 128 -26.43 -16.16 3.24
CA ASN A 128 -27.89 -16.13 3.20
C ASN A 128 -28.43 -16.53 4.58
N PHE A 129 -28.87 -15.53 5.35
CA PHE A 129 -29.38 -15.72 6.70
C PHE A 129 -30.73 -16.46 6.74
N PRO A 130 -31.73 -16.14 5.88
CA PRO A 130 -33.01 -16.87 5.88
C PRO A 130 -32.88 -18.39 5.67
N GLN A 131 -31.86 -18.84 4.95
CA GLN A 131 -31.62 -20.25 4.64
C GLN A 131 -30.46 -20.87 5.44
N ASN A 132 -29.88 -20.14 6.40
CA ASN A 132 -28.70 -20.53 7.17
C ASN A 132 -27.55 -21.09 6.29
N ARG A 133 -27.26 -20.42 5.17
CA ARG A 133 -26.42 -20.97 4.10
C ARG A 133 -25.33 -20.01 3.66
N VAL A 134 -24.13 -20.55 3.43
CA VAL A 134 -23.02 -19.85 2.79
C VAL A 134 -22.65 -20.55 1.48
N THR A 135 -22.48 -19.78 0.41
CA THR A 135 -22.03 -20.28 -0.89
C THR A 135 -20.79 -19.52 -1.33
N ASP A 136 -19.70 -20.23 -1.62
CA ASP A 136 -18.52 -19.68 -2.30
C ASP A 136 -18.64 -19.94 -3.80
N HIS A 137 -18.74 -18.87 -4.59
CA HIS A 137 -18.97 -18.93 -6.03
C HIS A 137 -17.70 -19.27 -6.81
N ARG A 138 -16.51 -19.20 -6.21
CA ARG A 138 -15.26 -19.55 -6.90
C ARG A 138 -15.16 -21.04 -7.17
N ILE A 139 -15.54 -21.84 -6.17
CA ILE A 139 -15.48 -23.31 -6.23
C ILE A 139 -16.87 -23.96 -6.32
N GLY A 140 -17.94 -23.16 -6.25
CA GLY A 140 -19.33 -23.65 -6.27
C GLY A 140 -19.77 -24.36 -4.97
N LEU A 141 -18.97 -24.31 -3.90
CA LEU A 141 -19.25 -24.97 -2.63
C LEU A 141 -20.38 -24.26 -1.88
N THR A 142 -21.34 -25.03 -1.37
CA THR A 142 -22.45 -24.54 -0.57
C THR A 142 -22.54 -25.30 0.74
N LEU A 143 -22.51 -24.59 1.87
CA LEU A 143 -22.63 -25.15 3.22
C LEU A 143 -23.86 -24.58 3.93
N TYR A 144 -24.51 -25.39 4.76
CA TYR A 144 -25.74 -25.06 5.51
C TYR A 144 -25.48 -24.88 7.01
N ASN A 145 -24.38 -24.21 7.34
CA ASN A 145 -23.90 -24.00 8.71
C ASN A 145 -23.45 -22.53 8.92
N LEU A 146 -24.18 -21.57 8.34
CA LEU A 146 -23.80 -20.16 8.36
C LEU A 146 -23.57 -19.64 9.79
N ASP A 147 -24.35 -20.07 10.77
CA ASP A 147 -24.16 -19.66 12.17
C ASP A 147 -22.74 -19.97 12.69
N ARG A 148 -22.25 -21.20 12.46
CA ARG A 148 -20.89 -21.62 12.87
C ARG A 148 -19.79 -20.87 12.13
N VAL A 149 -20.01 -20.66 10.83
CA VAL A 149 -19.10 -19.89 9.97
C VAL A 149 -18.97 -18.45 10.48
N MET A 150 -20.07 -17.86 10.97
CA MET A 150 -20.07 -16.53 11.56
C MET A 150 -19.43 -16.48 12.96
N GLU A 151 -19.45 -17.59 13.70
CA GLU A 151 -18.75 -17.75 14.99
C GLU A 151 -17.23 -17.99 14.83
N GLY A 152 -16.75 -18.21 13.61
CA GLY A 152 -15.33 -18.34 13.28
C GLY A 152 -14.89 -19.73 12.83
N ASP A 153 -15.80 -20.70 12.73
CA ASP A 153 -15.50 -22.03 12.19
C ASP A 153 -15.44 -22.00 10.66
N LEU A 154 -14.31 -21.51 10.14
CA LEU A 154 -14.04 -21.34 8.72
C LEU A 154 -13.19 -22.45 8.11
N ASN A 155 -12.77 -23.43 8.92
CA ASN A 155 -11.75 -24.41 8.54
C ASN A 155 -12.18 -25.26 7.35
N GLU A 156 -13.44 -25.71 7.32
CA GLU A 156 -14.01 -26.50 6.23
C GLU A 156 -13.96 -25.73 4.90
N LEU A 157 -14.34 -24.44 4.94
CA LEU A 157 -14.37 -23.58 3.76
C LEU A 157 -12.97 -23.26 3.26
N ILE A 158 -12.03 -22.94 4.16
CA ILE A 158 -10.63 -22.65 3.81
C ILE A 158 -9.95 -23.88 3.22
N SER A 159 -10.13 -25.05 3.85
CA SER A 159 -9.52 -26.30 3.39
C SER A 159 -10.00 -26.68 1.99
N ALA A 160 -11.32 -26.60 1.75
CA ALA A 160 -11.89 -26.87 0.43
C ALA A 160 -11.32 -25.93 -0.66
N MET A 161 -11.13 -24.66 -0.33
CA MET A 161 -10.52 -23.71 -1.24
C MET A 161 -9.03 -23.99 -1.51
N GLN A 162 -8.26 -24.37 -0.49
CA GLN A 162 -6.84 -24.71 -0.65
C GLN A 162 -6.67 -25.92 -1.57
N VAL A 163 -7.52 -26.93 -1.43
CA VAL A 163 -7.51 -28.11 -2.30
C VAL A 163 -7.84 -27.74 -3.75
N ALA A 164 -8.83 -26.88 -3.96
CA ALA A 164 -9.20 -26.40 -5.30
C ALA A 164 -8.07 -25.60 -5.96
N ASP A 165 -7.46 -24.65 -5.24
CA ASP A 165 -6.32 -23.84 -5.72
C ASP A 165 -5.11 -24.73 -6.06
N LEU A 166 -4.79 -25.70 -5.20
CA LEU A 166 -3.71 -26.66 -5.47
C LEU A 166 -3.98 -27.48 -6.75
N ALA A 167 -5.22 -27.94 -6.92
CA ALA A 167 -5.62 -28.71 -8.09
C ALA A 167 -5.56 -27.88 -9.39
N GLU A 168 -5.90 -26.59 -9.33
CA GLU A 168 -5.76 -25.67 -10.48
C GLU A 168 -4.27 -25.44 -10.82
N ARG A 169 -3.43 -25.14 -9.83
CA ARG A 169 -1.99 -24.93 -10.06
C ARG A 169 -1.28 -26.16 -10.61
N LEU A 170 -1.67 -27.36 -10.15
CA LEU A 170 -1.13 -28.61 -10.68
C LEU A 170 -1.55 -28.86 -12.14
N LYS A 171 -2.75 -28.44 -12.53
CA LYS A 171 -3.19 -28.52 -13.93
C LYS A 171 -2.43 -27.55 -14.83
N GLU A 172 -2.23 -26.32 -14.38
CA GLU A 172 -1.46 -25.31 -15.12
C GLU A 172 0.01 -25.71 -15.29
N SER A 173 0.62 -26.28 -14.26
CA SER A 173 2.00 -26.77 -14.37
C SER A 173 2.11 -27.99 -15.30
N ALA A 174 1.12 -28.88 -15.29
CA ALA A 174 1.06 -30.03 -16.17
C ALA A 174 0.72 -29.70 -17.64
N SER A 175 0.06 -28.56 -17.91
CA SER A 175 -0.21 -28.11 -19.29
C SER A 175 0.93 -27.29 -19.91
N THR A 176 1.83 -26.78 -19.07
CA THR A 176 2.99 -25.97 -19.49
C THR A 176 4.23 -26.84 -19.76
N ALA A 177 4.20 -28.12 -19.36
CA ALA A 177 5.24 -29.13 -19.63
C ALA A 177 4.87 -29.98 -20.85
#